data_AF-A0A1H4X677-F1
#
_entry.id   AF-A0A1H4X677-F1
#
_cell.length_a   1.000
_cell.length_b   1.000
_cell.length_c   1.000
_cell.angle_alpha   90.00
_cell.angle_beta   90.00
_cell.angle_gamma   90.00
#
_symmetry.space_group_name_H-M   'P 1'
#
loop_
_entity.id
_entity.type
_entity.pdbx_description
1 polymer ?
#
loop_
_entity_poly.entity_id
_entity_poly.type
_entity_poly.pdbx_seq_one_letter_code
_entity_poly.pdbx_strand_id
1 'polypeptide(L)' 'MAQIVPRPRFVAQHKRTPRGPEPAIIHVKDCTLIEGTPHQISEHDARVSLTDPNIEPCTFCRPDSELGIDVA' A
#
# COMPACT_ATOMS: atom_id res chain seq x y z
N MET A 1 -12.05 -0.06 27.75
CA MET A 1 -11.30 0.74 26.77
C MET A 1 -11.29 -0.06 25.46
N ALA A 2 -12.30 0.12 24.60
CA ALA A 2 -12.31 -0.54 23.30
C ALA A 2 -11.37 0.26 22.40
N GLN A 3 -10.27 -0.37 22.00
CA GLN A 3 -9.34 0.19 21.03
C GLN A 3 -10.16 0.42 19.75
N ILE A 4 -10.51 1.67 19.48
CA ILE A 4 -11.01 2.08 18.18
C ILE A 4 -9.79 1.96 17.28
N VAL A 5 -9.52 0.76 16.75
CA VAL A 5 -8.46 0.58 15.78
C VAL A 5 -8.94 1.39 14.58
N PRO A 6 -8.37 2.57 14.28
CA PRO A 6 -8.75 3.25 13.05
C PRO A 6 -8.38 2.27 11.95
N ARG A 7 -9.39 1.78 11.22
CA ARG A 7 -9.16 0.85 10.10
C ARG A 7 -7.98 1.39 9.29
N PRO A 8 -6.86 0.64 9.17
CA PRO A 8 -5.69 1.15 8.49
C PRO A 8 -6.14 1.60 7.09
N ARG A 9 -5.99 2.89 6.82
CA ARG A 9 -6.31 3.44 5.51
C ARG A 9 -5.08 3.19 4.66
N PHE A 10 -5.22 2.48 3.55
CA PHE A 10 -4.12 2.19 2.65
C PHE A 10 -4.13 3.18 1.50
N VAL A 11 -2.97 3.40 0.91
CA VAL A 11 -2.82 4.25 -0.26
C VAL A 11 -1.88 3.60 -1.26
N ALA A 12 -2.28 3.60 -2.53
CA ALA A 12 -1.45 3.21 -3.65
C ALA A 12 -0.72 4.42 -4.20
N GLN A 13 0.60 4.35 -4.20
CA GLN A 13 1.48 5.29 -4.89
C GLN A 13 1.72 4.77 -6.31
N HIS A 14 1.16 5.46 -7.31
CA HIS A 14 1.42 5.16 -8.71
C HIS A 14 2.52 6.08 -9.24
N LYS A 15 3.64 5.50 -9.64
CA LYS A 15 4.63 6.24 -10.43
C LYS A 15 4.20 6.23 -11.89
N ARG A 16 3.67 7.35 -12.36
CA ARG A 16 3.44 7.55 -13.81
C ARG A 16 4.78 7.85 -14.45
N THR A 17 5.38 6.88 -15.13
CA THR A 17 6.56 7.15 -15.96
C THR A 17 6.22 7.19 -17.45
N PRO A 18 6.97 7.99 -18.24
CA PRO A 18 6.84 7.99 -19.69
C PRO A 18 7.29 6.68 -20.36
N ARG A 19 7.93 5.74 -19.64
CA ARG A 19 8.62 4.56 -20.21
C ARG A 19 7.90 3.24 -19.97
N GLY A 20 6.77 3.23 -19.26
CA GLY A 20 5.95 2.04 -19.05
C GLY A 20 5.22 2.05 -17.69
N PRO A 21 4.43 1.00 -17.41
CA PRO A 21 3.85 0.80 -16.09
C PRO A 21 4.99 0.54 -15.10
N GLU A 22 5.35 1.53 -14.29
CA GLU A 22 6.19 1.28 -13.12
C GLU A 22 5.37 0.60 -12.03
N PRO A 23 6.00 -0.25 -11.20
CA PRO A 23 5.30 -0.92 -10.15
C PRO A 23 4.72 0.08 -9.15
N ALA A 24 3.45 -0.13 -8.77
CA ALA A 24 2.81 0.70 -7.77
C ALA A 24 3.34 0.33 -6.38
N ILE A 25 3.53 1.31 -5.51
CA ILE A 25 3.96 1.04 -4.13
C ILE A 25 2.76 1.23 -3.21
N ILE A 26 2.39 0.21 -2.44
CA ILE A 26 1.34 0.34 -1.43
C ILE A 26 1.95 0.87 -0.14
N HIS A 27 1.29 1.86 0.46
CA HIS A 27 1.65 2.42 1.76
C HIS A 27 0.44 2.40 2.69
N VAL A 28 0.66 2.45 4.00
CA VAL A 28 -0.37 2.93 4.93
C VAL A 28 -0.47 4.45 4.86
N LYS A 29 -1.66 5.01 5.12
CA LYS A 29 -1.98 6.44 5.00
C LYS A 29 -1.06 7.35 5.82
N ASP A 30 -0.51 6.84 6.92
CA ASP A 30 0.40 7.58 7.80
C ASP A 30 1.87 7.50 7.36
N CYS A 31 2.16 6.90 6.21
CA CYS A 31 3.52 6.80 5.71
C CYS A 31 4.03 8.15 5.21
N THR A 32 5.17 8.61 5.74
CA THR A 32 5.81 9.86 5.31
C THR A 32 6.61 9.71 4.01
N LEU A 33 6.77 8.49 3.50
CA LEU A 33 7.52 8.18 2.27
C LEU A 33 6.64 8.17 1.01
N ILE A 34 5.38 8.56 1.12
CA ILE A 34 4.50 8.69 -0.03
C ILE A 34 5.00 9.86 -0.89
N GLU A 35 5.42 9.57 -2.11
CA GLU A 35 5.78 10.61 -3.10
C GLU A 35 4.73 10.71 -4.21
N GLY A 36 4.48 11.91 -4.72
CA GLY A 36 3.47 12.14 -5.75
C GLY A 36 2.04 12.16 -5.19
N THR A 37 1.08 11.68 -5.97
CA THR A 37 -0.35 11.68 -5.59
C THR A 37 -0.76 10.31 -5.07
N PRO A 38 -0.91 10.12 -3.74
CA PRO A 38 -1.44 8.87 -3.19
C PRO A 38 -2.89 8.68 -3.60
N HIS A 39 -3.22 7.49 -4.10
CA HIS A 39 -4.60 7.07 -4.29
C HIS A 39 -5.06 6.28 -3.08
N GLN A 40 -6.06 6.77 -2.35
CA GLN A 40 -6.61 6.00 -1.23
C GLN A 40 -7.29 4.73 -1.74
N ILE A 41 -6.98 3.61 -1.13
CA ILE A 41 -7.53 2.30 -1.46
C ILE A 41 -8.03 1.60 -0.20
N SER A 42 -8.95 0.66 -0.37
CA SER A 42 -9.46 -0.15 0.74
C SER A 42 -8.46 -1.22 1.14
N GLU A 43 -8.64 -1.81 2.32
CA GLU A 43 -7.86 -2.97 2.79
C GLU A 43 -7.91 -4.13 1.78
N HIS A 44 -9.09 -4.40 1.23
CA HIS A 44 -9.28 -5.45 0.22
C HIS A 44 -8.51 -5.15 -1.07
N ASP A 45 -8.61 -3.91 -1.58
CA ASP A 45 -7.84 -3.47 -2.75
C ASP A 45 -6.33 -3.54 -2.50
N ALA A 46 -5.87 -3.16 -1.30
CA ALA A 46 -4.46 -3.27 -0.94
C ALA A 46 -4.00 -4.73 -0.96
N ARG A 47 -4.83 -5.64 -0.45
CA ARG A 47 -4.54 -7.08 -0.49
C ARG A 47 -4.47 -7.62 -1.92
N VAL A 48 -5.45 -7.29 -2.76
CA VAL A 48 -5.45 -7.71 -4.16
C VAL A 48 -4.26 -7.11 -4.90
N SER A 49 -3.95 -5.84 -4.63
CA SER A 49 -2.82 -5.15 -5.23
C SER A 49 -1.50 -5.84 -4.87
N LEU A 50 -1.28 -6.18 -3.61
CA LEU A 50 -0.05 -6.85 -3.15
C LEU A 50 0.10 -8.29 -3.66
N THR A 51 -0.95 -8.89 -4.25
CA THR A 51 -0.83 -10.15 -4.98
C THR A 51 -0.34 -9.99 -6.42
N ASP A 52 -0.36 -8.77 -6.95
CA ASP A 52 0.14 -8.47 -8.29
C ASP A 52 1.67 -8.30 -8.26
N PRO A 53 2.43 -8.98 -9.14
CA PRO A 53 3.89 -8.89 -9.17
C PRO A 53 4.40 -7.52 -9.66
N ASN A 54 3.54 -6.65 -10.18
CA ASN A 54 3.88 -5.27 -10.53
C ASN A 54 3.52 -4.30 -9.40
N ILE A 55 3.30 -4.79 -8.18
CA ILE A 55 3.00 -3.94 -7.02
C ILE A 55 3.88 -4.37 -5.86
N GLU A 56 4.54 -3.40 -5.26
CA GLU A 56 5.45 -3.63 -4.14
C GLU A 56 4.88 -3.03 -2.85
N PRO A 57 4.96 -3.76 -1.71
CA PRO A 57 4.68 -3.15 -0.42
C PRO A 57 5.80 -2.18 -0.04
N CYS A 58 5.43 -1.07 0.59
CA CYS A 58 6.41 -0.19 1.20
C CYS A 58 7.16 -0.93 2.32
N THR A 59 8.47 -1.07 2.18
CA THR A 59 9.33 -1.76 3.16
C THR A 59 9.42 -1.05 4.51
N PHE A 60 9.10 0.25 4.56
CA PHE A 60 9.14 1.05 5.79
C PHE A 60 7.89 0.86 6.63
N CYS A 61 6.72 0.96 6.01
CA CYS A 61 5.45 0.86 6.72
C CYS A 61 4.82 -0.54 6.67
N ARG A 62 5.42 -1.48 5.91
CA ARG A 62 5.07 -2.91 5.79
C ARG A 62 3.56 -3.14 5.79
N PRO A 63 2.83 -2.58 4.80
CA PRO A 63 1.39 -2.78 4.74
C PRO A 63 1.02 -4.25 4.55
N ASP A 64 1.89 -5.05 3.94
CA ASP A 64 1.79 -6.52 3.86
C ASP A 64 1.64 -7.18 5.22
N SER A 65 2.41 -6.74 6.22
CA SER A 65 2.44 -7.33 7.56
C SER A 65 1.19 -6.94 8.36
N GLU A 66 0.76 -5.68 8.24
CA GLU A 66 -0.51 -5.19 8.82
C GLU A 66 -1.73 -5.90 8.20
N LEU A 67 -1.66 -6.24 6.92
CA LEU A 67 -2.72 -6.94 6.19
C LEU A 67 -2.65 -8.47 6.35
N GLY A 68 -1.58 -9.00 6.95
CA GLY A 68 -1.32 -10.44 7.09
C GLY A 68 -1.12 -11.16 5.75
N ILE A 69 -0.52 -10.50 4.76
CA ILE A 69 -0.23 -11.04 3.42
C ILE A 69 1.26 -11.37 3.30
N ASP A 70 1.96 -11.54 4.42
CA ASP A 70 3.34 -12.03 4.43
C ASP A 70 3.35 -13.45 3.83
N VAL A 71 3.56 -13.52 2.52
CA VAL A 71 3.77 -14.76 1.78
C VAL A 71 5.23 -15.13 2.00
N ALA A 72 5.44 -15.94 3.03
CA ALA A 72 6.71 -16.59 3.33
C ALA A 72 7.17 -17.53 2.21
#